data_AF-A0A958C8G3-F1
#
_entry.id   AF-A0A958C8G3-F1
#
_cell.length_a   1.000
_cell.length_b   1.000
_cell.length_c   1.000
_cell.angle_alpha   90.00
_cell.angle_beta   90.00
_cell.angle_gamma   90.00
#
_symmetry.space_group_name_H-M   'P 1'
#
loop_
_entity.id
_entity.type
_entity.pdbx_description
1 polymer ?
#
loop_
_entity_poly.entity_id
_entity_poly.type
_entity_poly.pdbx_seq_one_letter_code
_entity_poly.pdbx_strand_id
1 'polypeptide(L)' 'LNVSGLMTIPPYDPDPELARPHFAALRALQETLAAQYGAARWRHLSMGMSHDFEVAISEGATLVRVGTAIFGTRELG' A
#
# COMPACT_ATOMS: atom_id res chain seq x y z
N LEU A 1 14.62 4.30 16.50
CA LEU A 1 13.59 4.11 15.46
C LEU A 1 13.09 2.67 15.50
N ASN A 2 11.79 2.44 15.35
CA ASN A 2 11.22 1.09 15.20
C ASN A 2 10.61 0.93 13.80
N VAL A 3 11.43 0.50 12.84
CA VAL A 3 10.96 0.24 11.47
C VAL A 3 10.02 -0.97 11.51
N SER A 4 8.81 -0.81 10.96
CA SER A 4 7.73 -1.81 11.06
C SER A 4 7.21 -2.29 9.70
N GLY A 5 7.73 -1.78 8.59
CA GLY A 5 7.21 -2.11 7.26
C GLY A 5 7.57 -1.09 6.19
N LEU A 6 6.90 -1.20 5.06
CA LEU A 6 7.10 -0.38 3.87
C LEU A 6 5.83 0.38 3.49
N MET A 7 5.99 1.41 2.67
CA MET A 7 4.89 2.21 2.15
C MET A 7 5.17 2.56 0.69
N THR A 8 4.12 2.54 -0.15
CA THR A 8 4.20 3.07 -1.52
C THR A 8 2.93 3.83 -1.90
N ILE A 9 3.10 4.75 -2.85
CA ILE A 9 2.05 5.45 -3.57
C ILE A 9 2.39 5.28 -5.06
N PRO A 10 1.63 4.45 -5.79
CA PRO A 10 1.78 4.33 -7.24
C PRO A 10 1.46 5.65 -7.94
N PRO A 11 1.93 5.85 -9.18
CA PRO A 11 1.39 6.88 -10.06
C PRO A 11 -0.14 6.76 -10.13
N TYR A 12 -0.83 7.89 -10.10
CA TYR A 12 -2.28 7.89 -10.27
C TYR A 12 -2.65 7.46 -11.69
N ASP A 13 -3.57 6.52 -11.79
CA ASP A 13 -4.21 6.12 -13.03
C ASP A 13 -5.71 5.81 -12.76
N PRO A 14 -6.63 6.11 -13.70
CA PRO A 14 -8.02 5.68 -13.58
C PRO A 14 -8.19 4.16 -13.54
N ASP A 15 -7.27 3.38 -14.11
CA ASP A 15 -7.27 1.93 -14.02
C ASP A 15 -6.48 1.46 -12.77
N PRO A 16 -7.15 0.96 -11.71
CA PRO A 16 -6.47 0.53 -10.48
C PRO A 16 -5.56 -0.68 -10.70
N GLU A 17 -5.73 -1.46 -11.78
CA GLU A 17 -4.86 -2.60 -12.08
C GLU A 17 -3.43 -2.14 -12.44
N LEU A 18 -3.26 -0.92 -12.95
CA LEU A 18 -1.94 -0.35 -13.22
C LEU A 18 -1.14 -0.07 -11.94
N ALA A 19 -1.79 -0.05 -10.77
CA ALA A 19 -1.12 -0.02 -9.47
C ALA A 19 -0.54 -1.38 -9.04
N ARG A 20 -1.09 -2.50 -9.54
CA ARG A 20 -0.69 -3.87 -9.16
C ARG A 20 0.82 -4.14 -9.24
N PRO A 21 1.54 -3.81 -10.33
CA PRO A 21 2.98 -4.07 -10.40
C PRO A 21 3.77 -3.34 -9.30
N HIS A 22 3.31 -2.17 -8.85
CA HIS A 22 3.94 -1.42 -7.77
C HIS A 22 3.72 -2.09 -6.41
N PHE A 23 2.52 -2.63 -6.16
CA PHE A 23 2.20 -3.35 -4.93
C PHE A 23 2.91 -4.70 -4.85
N ALA A 24 2.94 -5.46 -5.96
CA ALA A 24 3.69 -6.70 -6.05
C ALA A 24 5.19 -6.48 -5.79
N ALA A 25 5.78 -5.42 -6.36
CA ALA A 25 7.17 -5.06 -6.11
C ALA A 25 7.43 -4.68 -4.64
N LEU A 26 6.51 -3.96 -4.00
CA LEU A 26 6.64 -3.60 -2.58
C LEU A 26 6.63 -4.84 -1.68
N ARG A 27 5.75 -5.80 -1.97
CA ARG A 27 5.67 -7.08 -1.26
C ARG A 27 6.96 -7.89 -1.44
N ALA A 28 7.46 -8.03 -2.65
CA ALA A 28 8.72 -8.74 -2.90
C ALA A 28 9.90 -8.09 -2.15
N LEU A 29 9.92 -6.75 -2.08
CA LEU A 29 10.91 -6.02 -1.28
C LEU A 29 10.76 -6.30 0.22
N GLN A 30 9.53 -6.33 0.75
CA GLN A 30 9.27 -6.70 2.14
C GLN A 30 9.77 -8.12 2.44
N GLU A 31 9.47 -9.09 1.59
CA GLU A 31 9.92 -10.48 1.74
C GLU A 31 11.46 -10.57 1.76
N THR A 32 12.14 -9.82 0.89
CA THR A 32 13.60 -9.72 0.85
C THR A 32 14.16 -9.16 2.16
N LEU A 33 13.60 -8.05 2.64
CA LEU A 33 14.04 -7.40 3.88
C LEU A 33 13.72 -8.24 5.13
N ALA A 34 12.57 -8.92 5.14
CA ALA A 34 12.17 -9.85 6.17
C ALA A 34 13.15 -11.02 6.29
N ALA A 35 13.60 -11.58 5.17
CA ALA A 35 14.61 -12.64 5.14
C ALA A 35 15.98 -12.17 5.65
N GLN A 36 16.39 -10.96 5.29
CA GLN A 36 17.73 -10.44 5.65
C GLN A 36 17.82 -9.89 7.07
N TYR A 37 16.76 -9.29 7.59
CA TYR A 37 16.79 -8.52 8.84
C TYR A 37 15.75 -8.97 9.88
N GLY A 38 15.03 -10.07 9.61
CA GLY A 38 14.04 -10.68 10.49
C GLY A 38 12.61 -10.20 10.23
N ALA A 39 11.71 -11.15 10.02
CA ALA A 39 10.32 -10.91 9.63
C ALA A 39 9.52 -10.03 10.61
N ALA A 40 9.82 -10.10 11.91
CA ALA A 40 9.12 -9.30 12.93
C ALA A 40 9.24 -7.78 12.71
N ARG A 41 10.30 -7.32 12.02
CA ARG A 41 10.53 -5.90 11.71
C ARG A 41 9.84 -5.41 10.44
N TRP A 42 9.44 -6.30 9.55
CA TRP A 42 8.92 -5.95 8.22
C TRP A 42 7.49 -6.44 8.04
N ARG A 43 6.63 -6.16 9.04
CA ARG A 43 5.30 -6.74 9.12
C ARG A 43 4.23 -6.02 8.30
N HIS A 44 4.45 -4.75 7.97
CA HIS A 44 3.43 -3.91 7.34
C HIS A 44 3.71 -3.56 5.89
N LEU A 45 2.65 -3.59 5.08
CA LEU A 45 2.58 -3.02 3.74
C LEU A 45 1.50 -1.94 3.74
N SER A 46 1.93 -0.68 3.82
CA SER A 46 1.04 0.47 3.70
C SER A 46 0.90 0.85 2.24
N MET A 47 -0.16 0.38 1.60
CA MET A 47 -0.40 0.59 0.18
C MET A 47 -1.89 0.48 -0.12
N GLY A 48 -2.35 1.19 -1.16
CA GLY A 48 -3.77 1.35 -1.45
C GLY A 48 -4.38 2.60 -0.80
N MET A 49 -5.12 3.35 -1.61
CA MET A 49 -5.91 4.53 -1.31
C MET A 49 -7.35 4.30 -1.82
N SER A 50 -8.22 5.32 -1.72
CA SER A 50 -9.65 5.18 -2.05
C SER A 50 -9.94 4.56 -3.44
N HIS A 51 -9.06 4.69 -4.42
CA HIS A 51 -9.26 4.21 -5.80
C HIS A 51 -8.74 2.79 -6.09
N ASP A 52 -7.79 2.29 -5.31
CA ASP A 52 -6.96 1.13 -5.65
C ASP A 52 -6.76 0.18 -4.45
N PHE A 53 -7.49 0.38 -3.34
CA PHE A 53 -7.34 -0.41 -2.13
C PHE A 53 -7.70 -1.90 -2.33
N GLU A 54 -8.62 -2.24 -3.24
CA GLU A 54 -8.98 -3.63 -3.53
C GLU A 54 -7.80 -4.38 -4.18
N VAL A 55 -7.15 -3.76 -5.16
CA VAL A 55 -5.93 -4.27 -5.79
C VAL A 55 -4.81 -4.40 -4.74
N ALA A 56 -4.64 -3.37 -3.90
CA ALA A 56 -3.66 -3.40 -2.82
C ALA A 56 -3.89 -4.55 -1.82
N ILE A 57 -5.14 -4.81 -1.42
CA ILE A 57 -5.50 -5.93 -0.55
C ILE A 57 -5.16 -7.27 -1.22
N SER A 58 -5.46 -7.43 -2.51
CA SER A 58 -5.13 -8.66 -3.26
C SER A 58 -3.62 -8.92 -3.32
N GLU A 59 -2.80 -7.86 -3.27
CA GLU A 59 -1.34 -7.92 -3.25
C GLU A 59 -0.74 -7.97 -1.82
N GLY A 60 -1.57 -8.06 -0.78
CA GLY A 60 -1.13 -8.27 0.60
C GLY A 60 -1.00 -7.01 1.45
N ALA A 61 -1.67 -5.91 1.10
CA ALA A 61 -1.72 -4.72 1.94
C ALA A 61 -2.22 -5.04 3.36
N THR A 62 -1.51 -4.54 4.38
CA THR A 62 -1.93 -4.65 5.78
C THR A 62 -2.49 -3.34 6.32
N LEU A 63 -2.25 -2.23 5.60
CA LEU A 63 -2.72 -0.90 5.92
C LEU A 63 -3.13 -0.18 4.62
N VAL A 64 -4.41 0.15 4.50
CA VAL A 64 -4.95 0.97 3.40
C VAL A 64 -5.26 2.38 3.90
N ARG A 65 -5.19 3.38 3.03
CA ARG A 65 -5.35 4.80 3.36
C ARG A 65 -6.55 5.40 2.64
N VAL A 66 -7.73 5.21 3.22
CA VAL A 66 -9.00 5.61 2.58
C VAL A 66 -9.44 6.99 3.06
N GLY A 67 -9.63 7.91 2.11
CA GLY A 67 -10.06 9.29 2.36
C GLY A 67 -11.41 9.57 1.71
N THR A 68 -11.40 9.92 0.43
CA THR A 68 -12.61 10.24 -0.37
C THR A 68 -13.72 9.20 -0.28
N ALA A 69 -13.42 7.90 -0.22
CA ALA A 69 -14.47 6.89 -0.10
C ALA A 69 -15.15 6.87 1.28
N ILE A 70 -14.52 7.43 2.33
CA ILE A 70 -15.12 7.59 3.66
C ILE A 70 -15.78 8.97 3.81
N PHE A 71 -15.08 10.04 3.39
CA PHE A 71 -15.47 11.42 3.68
C PHE A 71 -16.10 12.18 2.51
N GLY A 72 -16.14 11.59 1.31
CA GLY A 72 -16.58 12.27 0.09
C GLY A 72 -15.57 13.28 -0.45
N THR A 73 -16.01 14.10 -1.40
CA THR A 73 -15.21 15.20 -1.96
C THR A 73 -15.08 16.34 -0.97
N ARG A 74 -13.94 17.03 -0.99
CA ARG A 74 -13.73 18.22 -0.16
C ARG A 74 -14.67 19.35 -0.60
N GLU A 75 -15.47 19.88 0.32
CA GLU A 75 -16.20 21.12 0.11
C GLU A 75 -15.21 22.29 0.07
N LEU A 76 -15.24 23.06 -1.02
CA LEU A 76 -14.52 24.32 -1.15
C LEU A 76 -15.48 25.44 -0.76
N GLY A 77 -15.29 26.01 0.43
CA GLY A 77 -16.01 27.19 0.89
C GLY A 77 -15.54 28.48 0.24
#